data_AF-A0A2M7J003-F1
#
_entry.id   AF-A0A2M7J003-F1
#
_cell.length_a   1.000
_cell.length_b   1.000
_cell.length_c   1.000
_cell.angle_alpha   90.00
_cell.angle_beta   90.00
_cell.angle_gamma   90.00
#
_symmetry.space_group_name_H-M   'P 1'
#
loop_
_entity.id
_entity.type
_entity.pdbx_description
1 polymer ?
#
loop_
_entity_poly.entity_id
_entity_poly.type
_entity_poly.pdbx_seq_one_letter_code
_entity_poly.pdbx_strand_id
1 'polypeptide(L)'
;MNRQPSEEIQSIFIRPIQFGTGALALLLAIYFIVVGLISGMDFALDQFAAFWYFIVPLALGFGIQVGLFIHLKNLVGQHGASGKVVAVSGTTSTAAMISCCAHYAVNIVPILGITGFLTVVAEYQIELFWVGLAFNAAGLLYVASMVIKAVQEHKKCEINS
;
A
#
# COMPACT_ATOMS: atom_id res chain seq x y z
N MET A 1 -0.38 -30.16 16.67
CA MET A 1 0.40 -30.17 15.41
C MET A 1 1.62 -29.30 15.65
N ASN A 2 2.75 -29.91 15.99
CA ASN A 2 3.94 -29.21 16.48
C ASN A 2 4.77 -28.77 15.27
N ARG A 3 4.69 -27.49 14.88
CA ARG A 3 5.43 -26.96 13.73
C ARG A 3 6.92 -26.91 14.10
N GLN A 4 7.78 -27.47 13.25
CA GLN A 4 9.23 -27.55 13.51
C GLN A 4 9.83 -26.12 13.54
N PRO A 5 10.87 -25.85 14.36
CA PRO A 5 11.47 -24.51 14.51
C PRO A 5 11.92 -23.85 13.19
N SER A 6 12.33 -24.67 12.20
CA SER A 6 12.71 -24.20 10.86
C SER A 6 11.53 -23.71 10.02
N GLU A 7 10.33 -24.27 10.18
CA GLU A 7 9.12 -23.83 9.47
C GLU A 7 8.53 -22.53 10.03
N GLU A 8 8.69 -22.27 11.34
CA GLU A 8 8.27 -20.99 11.93
C GLU A 8 9.10 -19.82 11.41
N ILE A 9 10.43 -19.93 11.45
CA ILE A 9 11.35 -18.87 10.98
C ILE A 9 11.18 -18.61 9.47
N GLN A 10 11.01 -19.66 8.66
CA GLN A 10 10.71 -19.52 7.22
C GLN A 10 9.41 -18.75 6.97
N SER A 11 8.34 -19.04 7.73
CA SER A 11 7.04 -18.39 7.55
C SER A 11 7.02 -16.90 7.93
N ILE A 12 7.89 -16.49 8.87
CA ILE A 12 8.01 -15.11 9.35
C ILE A 12 8.62 -14.19 8.29
N PHE A 13 9.47 -14.70 7.40
CA PHE A 13 10.14 -13.91 6.36
C PHE A 13 9.56 -14.12 4.95
N ILE A 14 9.19 -15.35 4.58
CA ILE A 14 8.70 -15.66 3.22
C ILE A 14 7.32 -15.04 2.98
N ARG A 15 6.41 -15.09 3.97
CA ARG A 15 5.06 -14.55 3.81
C ARG A 15 5.05 -13.04 3.57
N PRO A 16 5.74 -12.20 4.37
CA PRO A 16 5.88 -10.77 4.08
C PRO A 16 6.35 -10.47 2.66
N ILE A 17 7.36 -11.21 2.18
CA ILE A 17 7.89 -11.02 0.83
C ILE A 17 6.83 -11.35 -0.22
N GLN A 18 6.13 -12.49 -0.09
CA GLN A 18 5.07 -12.90 -1.01
C GLN A 18 3.91 -11.88 -1.06
N PHE A 19 3.47 -11.37 0.10
CA PHE A 19 2.42 -10.36 0.14
C PHE A 19 2.90 -9.03 -0.44
N GLY A 20 4.15 -8.63 -0.18
CA GLY A 20 4.72 -7.41 -0.74
C GLY A 20 4.89 -7.46 -2.26
N THR A 21 5.43 -8.57 -2.80
CA THR A 21 5.54 -8.77 -4.25
C THR A 21 4.19 -8.89 -4.92
N GLY A 22 3.24 -9.60 -4.28
CA GLY A 22 1.85 -9.71 -4.74
C GLY A 22 1.16 -8.35 -4.78
N ALA A 23 1.35 -7.50 -3.77
CA ALA A 23 0.78 -6.16 -3.73
C ALA A 23 1.34 -5.24 -4.81
N LEU A 24 2.66 -5.30 -5.06
CA LEU A 24 3.30 -4.58 -6.17
C LEU A 24 2.70 -5.02 -7.52
N ALA A 25 2.69 -6.33 -7.78
CA ALA A 25 2.18 -6.87 -9.04
C ALA A 25 0.70 -6.54 -9.24
N LEU A 26 -0.11 -6.65 -8.19
CA LEU A 26 -1.52 -6.29 -8.22
C LEU A 26 -1.71 -4.80 -8.51
N LEU A 27 -0.92 -3.92 -7.91
CA LEU A 27 -1.03 -2.48 -8.15
C LEU A 27 -0.69 -2.12 -9.60
N LEU A 28 0.37 -2.71 -10.16
CA LEU A 28 0.72 -2.53 -11.58
C LEU A 28 -0.35 -3.12 -12.51
N ALA A 29 -0.90 -4.29 -12.18
CA ALA A 29 -1.99 -4.88 -12.94
C ALA A 29 -3.24 -3.98 -12.94
N ILE A 30 -3.62 -3.44 -11.77
CA ILE A 30 -4.72 -2.48 -11.65
C ILE A 30 -4.44 -1.24 -12.51
N TYR A 31 -3.22 -0.71 -12.49
CA TYR A 31 -2.83 0.42 -13.34
C TYR A 31 -3.09 0.12 -14.83
N PHE A 32 -2.57 -0.99 -15.37
CA PHE A 32 -2.74 -1.33 -16.78
C PHE A 32 -4.19 -1.67 -17.13
N ILE A 33 -4.93 -2.34 -16.24
CA ILE A 33 -6.35 -2.65 -16.45
C ILE A 33 -7.16 -1.36 -16.50
N VAL A 34 -7.02 -0.48 -15.51
CA VAL A 34 -7.81 0.76 -15.42
C VAL A 34 -7.48 1.70 -16.57
N VAL A 35 -6.21 2.01 -16.79
CA VAL A 35 -5.80 2.93 -17.86
C VAL A 35 -6.08 2.32 -19.23
N GLY A 36 -5.83 1.02 -19.40
CA GLY A 36 -6.10 0.32 -20.66
C GLY A 36 -7.59 0.27 -21.02
N LEU A 37 -8.47 0.06 -20.05
CA LEU A 37 -9.93 0.06 -20.27
C LEU A 37 -10.49 1.46 -20.54
N ILE A 38 -9.93 2.50 -19.91
CA ILE A 38 -10.43 3.88 -20.04
C ILE A 38 -9.91 4.55 -21.31
N SER A 39 -8.62 4.42 -21.59
CA SER A 39 -7.91 5.22 -22.60
C SER A 39 -7.27 4.38 -23.72
N GLY A 40 -7.33 3.04 -23.64
CA GLY A 40 -6.69 2.13 -24.58
C GLY A 40 -5.33 1.61 -24.11
N MET A 41 -4.99 0.39 -24.54
CA MET A 41 -3.74 -0.28 -24.12
C MET A 41 -2.49 0.43 -24.64
N ASP A 42 -2.52 0.93 -25.88
CA ASP A 42 -1.39 1.66 -26.47
C ASP A 42 -1.07 2.92 -25.63
N PHE A 43 -2.11 3.67 -25.25
CA PHE A 43 -1.97 4.83 -24.37
C PHE A 43 -1.42 4.45 -22.99
N ALA A 44 -1.87 3.33 -22.41
CA ALA A 44 -1.37 2.87 -21.11
C ALA A 44 0.12 2.50 -21.16
N LEU A 45 0.57 1.88 -22.25
CA LEU A 45 1.96 1.53 -22.49
C LEU A 45 2.82 2.78 -22.71
N ASP A 46 2.37 3.74 -23.52
CA ASP A 46 3.07 5.00 -23.76
C ASP A 46 3.22 5.81 -22.47
N GLN A 47 2.14 5.95 -21.69
CA GLN A 47 2.20 6.63 -20.38
C GLN A 47 3.12 5.90 -19.40
N PHE A 48 3.07 4.57 -19.39
CA PHE A 48 3.98 3.81 -18.53
C PHE A 48 5.44 4.03 -18.96
N ALA A 49 5.75 3.96 -20.25
CA ALA A 49 7.10 4.19 -20.76
C ALA A 49 7.59 5.63 -20.49
N ALA A 50 6.69 6.62 -20.54
CA ALA A 50 7.02 8.00 -20.24
C ALA A 50 7.28 8.27 -18.75
N PHE A 51 6.59 7.56 -17.85
CA PHE A 51 6.59 7.83 -16.40
C PHE A 51 7.02 6.65 -15.52
N TRP A 52 7.66 5.62 -16.10
CA TRP A 52 8.04 4.41 -15.36
C TRP A 52 8.90 4.69 -14.13
N TYR A 53 9.75 5.72 -14.19
CA TYR A 53 10.61 6.16 -13.09
C TYR A 53 9.85 6.80 -11.93
N PHE A 54 8.57 7.15 -12.08
CA PHE A 54 7.67 7.47 -10.96
C PHE A 54 6.83 6.25 -10.55
N ILE A 55 6.25 5.55 -11.53
CA ILE A 55 5.31 4.45 -11.30
C ILE A 55 5.99 3.28 -10.58
N VAL A 56 7.19 2.89 -11.02
CA VAL A 56 7.91 1.75 -10.46
C VAL A 56 8.35 2.02 -9.01
N PRO A 57 8.97 3.16 -8.66
CA PRO A 57 9.27 3.48 -7.25
C PRO A 57 8.04 3.54 -6.35
N LEU A 58 6.93 4.11 -6.83
CA LEU A 58 5.67 4.15 -6.08
C LEU A 58 5.15 2.73 -5.79
N ALA A 59 5.13 1.87 -6.81
CA ALA A 59 4.68 0.49 -6.67
C ALA A 59 5.62 -0.35 -5.79
N LEU A 60 6.93 -0.15 -5.92
CA LEU A 60 7.93 -0.78 -5.06
C LEU A 60 7.75 -0.37 -3.60
N GLY A 61 7.69 0.94 -3.32
CA GLY A 61 7.53 1.42 -1.95
C GLY A 61 6.20 0.99 -1.33
N PHE A 62 5.12 0.90 -2.12
CA PHE A 62 3.86 0.31 -1.66
C PHE A 62 4.01 -1.19 -1.33
N GLY A 63 4.63 -1.98 -2.22
CA GLY A 63 4.89 -3.40 -1.97
C GLY A 63 5.73 -3.64 -0.71
N ILE A 64 6.77 -2.82 -0.49
CA ILE A 64 7.59 -2.87 0.73
C ILE A 64 6.76 -2.54 1.97
N GLN A 65 5.93 -1.49 1.92
CA GLN A 65 5.03 -1.13 3.03
C GLN A 65 4.08 -2.28 3.40
N VAL A 66 3.49 -2.94 2.40
CA VAL A 66 2.63 -4.12 2.63
C VAL A 66 3.41 -5.28 3.25
N GLY A 67 4.61 -5.58 2.74
CA GLY A 67 5.46 -6.63 3.30
C GLY A 67 5.80 -6.36 4.77
N LEU A 68 6.27 -5.14 5.08
CA LEU A 68 6.57 -4.71 6.45
C LEU A 68 5.34 -4.78 7.36
N PHE A 69 4.18 -4.38 6.87
CA PHE A 69 2.94 -4.46 7.63
C PHE A 69 2.56 -5.91 7.97
N ILE A 70 2.69 -6.84 7.01
CA ILE A 70 2.45 -8.27 7.27
C ILE A 70 3.46 -8.83 8.26
N HIS A 71 4.74 -8.42 8.16
CA HIS A 71 5.76 -8.83 9.12
C HIS A 71 5.42 -8.34 10.54
N LEU A 72 5.08 -7.05 10.68
CA LEU A 72 4.64 -6.48 11.95
C LEU A 72 3.42 -7.20 12.52
N LYS A 73 2.42 -7.46 11.66
CA LYS A 73 1.20 -8.18 12.05
C LYS A 73 1.50 -9.59 12.55
N ASN A 74 2.45 -10.29 11.94
CA ASN A 74 2.86 -11.62 12.39
C ASN A 74 3.56 -11.56 13.76
N LEU A 75 4.45 -10.58 13.97
CA LEU A 75 5.13 -10.37 15.26
C LEU A 75 4.16 -10.04 16.41
N VAL A 76 3.21 -9.14 16.16
CA VAL A 76 2.22 -8.71 17.18
C VAL A 76 1.12 -9.77 17.36
N GLY A 77 0.74 -10.47 16.29
CA GLY A 77 -0.28 -11.52 16.31
C GLY A 77 0.12 -12.75 17.15
N GLN A 78 1.43 -13.01 17.32
CA GLN A 78 1.92 -14.03 18.25
C GLN A 78 1.63 -13.68 19.73
N HIS A 79 1.36 -12.41 20.06
CA HIS A 79 1.10 -11.91 21.41
C HIS A 79 -0.39 -11.63 21.72
N GLY A 80 -1.33 -12.16 20.91
CA GLY A 80 -2.75 -12.22 21.27
C GLY A 80 -3.64 -11.05 20.80
N ALA A 81 -3.10 -10.07 20.06
CA ALA A 81 -3.95 -9.07 19.41
C ALA A 81 -4.58 -9.66 18.13
N SER A 82 -5.88 -9.97 18.19
CA SER A 82 -6.64 -10.60 17.10
C SER A 82 -6.52 -9.80 15.79
N GLY A 83 -5.75 -10.32 14.84
CA GLY A 83 -5.55 -9.73 13.51
C GLY A 83 -6.83 -9.54 12.69
N LYS A 84 -7.97 -10.04 13.20
CA LYS A 84 -9.34 -9.81 12.71
C LYS A 84 -9.83 -8.40 13.07
N VAL A 85 -9.48 -7.87 14.25
CA VAL A 85 -9.87 -6.53 14.72
C VAL A 85 -9.15 -5.44 13.89
N VAL A 86 -7.87 -5.63 13.59
CA VAL A 86 -7.08 -4.69 12.76
C VAL A 86 -7.58 -4.68 11.31
N ALA A 87 -7.90 -5.85 10.75
CA ALA A 87 -8.43 -5.93 9.38
C ALA A 87 -9.82 -5.29 9.27
N VAL A 88 -10.71 -5.54 10.23
CA VAL A 88 -12.08 -4.98 10.25
C VAL A 88 -12.08 -3.47 10.51
N SER A 89 -11.25 -2.98 11.45
CA SER A 89 -11.14 -1.55 11.71
C SER A 89 -10.55 -0.77 10.53
N GLY A 90 -9.58 -1.35 9.81
CA GLY A 90 -9.02 -0.77 8.59
C GLY A 90 -10.05 -0.65 7.47
N THR A 91 -10.79 -1.72 7.17
CA THR A 91 -11.81 -1.69 6.09
C THR A 91 -12.98 -0.78 6.42
N THR A 92 -13.45 -0.77 7.67
CA THR A 92 -14.54 0.12 8.11
C THR A 92 -14.13 1.59 8.07
N SER A 93 -12.88 1.92 8.41
CA SER A 93 -12.35 3.29 8.33
C SER A 93 -12.25 3.78 6.88
N THR A 94 -11.75 2.93 5.97
CA THR A 94 -11.72 3.27 4.53
C THR A 94 -13.12 3.44 3.96
N ALA A 95 -14.08 2.57 4.33
CA ALA A 95 -15.46 2.67 3.88
C ALA A 95 -16.14 3.95 4.39
N ALA A 96 -15.91 4.31 5.66
CA ALA A 96 -16.39 5.56 6.24
C ALA A 96 -15.76 6.79 5.55
N MET A 97 -14.47 6.74 5.25
CA MET A 97 -13.77 7.79 4.52
C MET A 97 -14.32 7.93 3.09
N ILE A 98 -14.50 6.83 2.35
CA ILE A 98 -15.10 6.85 1.00
C ILE A 98 -16.52 7.41 1.05
N SER A 99 -17.34 6.98 2.02
CA SER A 99 -18.70 7.50 2.22
C SER A 99 -18.70 9.01 2.47
N CYS A 100 -17.80 9.49 3.34
CA CYS A 100 -17.63 10.91 3.63
C CYS A 100 -17.12 11.69 2.40
N CYS A 101 -16.13 11.17 1.68
CA CYS A 101 -15.61 11.83 0.50
C CYS A 101 -16.61 11.81 -0.68
N ALA A 102 -17.40 10.75 -0.82
CA ALA A 102 -18.39 10.61 -1.89
C ALA A 102 -19.48 11.68 -1.80
N HIS A 103 -19.88 12.10 -0.58
CA HIS A 103 -20.84 13.21 -0.45
C HIS A 103 -20.25 14.54 -0.94
N TYR A 104 -18.93 14.73 -0.87
CA TYR A 104 -18.29 15.96 -1.33
C TYR A 104 -18.04 15.92 -2.85
N ALA A 105 -17.77 14.72 -3.39
CA ALA A 105 -17.65 14.49 -4.83
C ALA A 105 -18.92 14.92 -5.58
N VAL A 106 -20.13 14.65 -5.06
CA VAL A 106 -21.38 15.12 -5.67
C VAL A 106 -21.52 16.65 -5.71
N ASN A 107 -20.79 17.37 -4.85
CA ASN A 107 -20.78 18.84 -4.83
C ASN A 107 -19.70 19.43 -5.77
N ILE A 108 -18.57 18.72 -5.96
CA ILE A 108 -17.46 19.18 -6.83
C ILE A 108 -17.66 18.78 -8.30
N VAL A 109 -18.20 17.59 -8.57
CA VAL A 109 -18.39 17.07 -9.94
C VAL A 109 -19.22 18.01 -10.81
N PRO A 110 -20.30 18.67 -10.34
CA PRO A 110 -21.04 19.66 -11.13
C PRO A 110 -20.25 20.93 -11.43
N ILE A 111 -19.28 21.29 -10.58
CA ILE A 111 -18.48 22.53 -10.71
C ILE A 111 -17.28 22.31 -11.65
N LEU A 112 -16.59 21.17 -11.53
CA LEU A 112 -15.39 20.88 -12.34
C LEU A 112 -15.70 20.06 -13.60
N GLY A 113 -16.81 19.33 -13.66
CA GLY A 113 -17.09 18.36 -14.72
C GLY A 113 -16.06 17.23 -14.78
N ILE A 114 -16.41 16.10 -15.40
CA ILE A 114 -15.45 14.99 -15.58
C ILE A 114 -14.27 15.45 -16.45
N THR A 115 -14.54 16.26 -17.48
CA THR A 115 -13.52 16.78 -18.40
C THR A 115 -12.61 17.81 -17.75
N GLY A 116 -13.15 18.76 -16.97
CA GLY A 116 -12.33 19.77 -16.29
C GLY A 116 -11.45 19.17 -15.18
N PHE A 117 -11.96 18.18 -14.44
CA PHE A 117 -11.14 17.42 -13.49
C PHE A 117 -10.00 16.68 -14.18
N LEU A 118 -10.28 15.98 -15.28
CA LEU A 118 -9.25 15.27 -16.05
C LEU A 118 -8.17 16.23 -16.61
N THR A 119 -8.56 17.44 -17.02
CA THR A 119 -7.63 18.44 -17.55
C THR A 119 -6.67 18.93 -16.46
N VAL A 120 -7.18 19.27 -15.27
CA VAL A 120 -6.34 19.67 -14.13
C VAL A 120 -5.40 18.52 -13.71
N VAL A 121 -5.91 17.29 -13.63
CA VAL A 121 -5.08 16.13 -13.26
C VAL A 121 -3.98 15.87 -14.30
N ALA A 122 -4.27 16.06 -15.59
CA ALA A 122 -3.29 15.92 -16.65
C ALA A 122 -2.23 17.03 -16.63
N GLU A 123 -2.61 18.28 -16.37
CA GLU A 123 -1.65 19.40 -16.30
C GLU A 123 -0.72 19.30 -15.09
N TYR A 124 -1.21 18.86 -13.93
CA TYR A 124 -0.41 18.74 -12.71
C TYR A 124 0.11 17.31 -12.44
N GLN A 125 0.10 16.44 -13.45
CA GLN A 125 0.38 15.01 -13.27
C GLN A 125 1.77 14.77 -12.65
N ILE A 126 2.79 15.51 -13.09
CA ILE A 126 4.17 15.34 -12.62
C ILE A 126 4.32 15.81 -11.18
N GLU A 127 3.70 16.92 -10.82
CA GLU A 127 3.66 17.48 -9.48
C GLU A 127 2.98 16.49 -8.52
N LEU A 128 1.85 15.91 -8.95
CA LEU A 128 1.15 14.87 -8.20
C LEU A 128 2.02 13.62 -8.02
N PHE A 129 2.82 13.22 -9.01
CA PHE A 129 3.78 12.12 -8.84
C PHE A 129 4.86 12.43 -7.81
N TRP A 130 5.42 13.64 -7.81
CA TRP A 130 6.40 14.05 -6.81
C TRP A 130 5.84 14.04 -5.39
N VAL A 131 4.64 14.62 -5.23
CA VAL A 131 3.93 14.63 -3.96
C VAL A 131 3.64 13.19 -3.52
N GLY A 132 3.15 12.35 -4.43
CA GLY A 132 2.91 10.93 -4.17
C GLY A 132 4.17 10.19 -3.73
N LEU A 133 5.32 10.45 -4.39
CA LEU A 133 6.59 9.82 -4.06
C LEU A 133 7.09 10.26 -2.67
N ALA A 134 6.92 11.54 -2.33
CA ALA A 134 7.26 12.06 -1.00
C ALA A 134 6.42 11.38 0.09
N PHE A 135 5.10 11.27 -0.09
CA PHE A 135 4.22 10.57 0.85
C PHE A 135 4.51 9.07 0.91
N ASN A 136 4.83 8.43 -0.21
CA ASN A 136 5.20 7.02 -0.25
C ASN A 136 6.50 6.75 0.54
N ALA A 137 7.51 7.61 0.37
CA ALA A 137 8.74 7.56 1.15
C ALA A 137 8.48 7.79 2.64
N ALA A 138 7.70 8.82 2.99
CA ALA A 138 7.34 9.10 4.38
C ALA A 138 6.58 7.94 5.04
N GLY A 139 5.60 7.36 4.33
CA GLY A 139 4.86 6.18 4.78
C GLY A 139 5.75 4.97 4.98
N LEU A 140 6.67 4.71 4.04
CA LEU A 140 7.65 3.64 4.17
C LEU A 140 8.55 3.81 5.39
N LEU A 141 9.09 5.00 5.61
CA LEU A 141 9.91 5.32 6.78
C LEU A 141 9.13 5.13 8.10
N TYR A 142 7.88 5.57 8.13
CA TYR A 142 7.01 5.43 9.29
C TYR A 142 6.77 3.96 9.65
N VAL A 143 6.34 3.14 8.69
CA VAL A 143 6.08 1.70 8.92
C VAL A 143 7.37 0.98 9.29
N ALA A 144 8.49 1.30 8.64
CA ALA A 144 9.80 0.74 8.98
C ALA A 144 10.20 1.05 10.42
N SER A 145 10.00 2.29 10.88
CA SER A 145 10.29 2.68 12.27
C SER A 145 9.44 1.89 13.27
N MET A 146 8.20 1.59 12.92
CA MET A 146 7.27 0.81 13.77
C MET A 146 7.71 -0.65 13.88
N VAL A 147 8.11 -1.26 12.76
CA VAL A 147 8.65 -2.63 12.71
C VAL A 147 9.92 -2.75 13.54
N ILE A 148 10.87 -1.81 13.38
CA ILE A 148 12.14 -1.84 14.12
C ILE A 148 11.89 -1.78 15.63
N LYS A 149 11.02 -0.88 16.08
CA LYS A 149 10.64 -0.78 17.51
C LYS A 149 10.00 -2.08 18.00
N ALA A 150 9.06 -2.64 17.26
CA ALA A 150 8.39 -3.89 17.65
C ALA A 150 9.38 -5.07 17.77
N VAL A 151 10.34 -5.19 16.85
CA VAL A 151 11.37 -6.24 16.89
C VAL A 151 12.32 -6.05 18.08
N GLN A 152 12.70 -4.81 18.40
CA GLN A 152 13.55 -4.50 19.55
C GLN A 152 12.89 -4.87 20.87
N GLU A 153 11.60 -4.54 21.04
CA GLU A 153 10.85 -4.91 22.25
C GLU A 153 10.67 -6.42 22.36
N HIS A 154 10.41 -7.14 21.25
CA HIS A 154 10.33 -8.60 21.25
C HIS A 154 11.62 -9.26 21.76
N LYS A 155 12.79 -8.80 21.28
CA LYS A 155 14.10 -9.32 21.73
C LYS A 155 14.35 -9.10 23.22
N LYS A 156 13.91 -7.96 23.78
CA LYS A 156 14.06 -7.67 25.22
C LYS A 156 13.24 -8.61 26.09
N CYS A 157 12.02 -8.96 25.68
CA CYS A 157 11.16 -9.90 26.42
C CYS A 157 11.72 -11.32 26.40
N GLU A 158 12.33 -11.73 25.30
CA GLU A 158 12.97 -13.05 25.18
C GLU A 158 14.21 -13.18 26.07
N ILE A 159 15.04 -12.13 26.15
CA ILE A 159 16.28 -12.13 26.94
C ILE A 159 16.01 -12.03 28.46
N ASN A 160 14.91 -11.38 28.87
CA ASN A 160 14.56 -11.15 30.28
C ASN A 160 13.55 -12.18 30.84
N SER A 161 13.21 -13.24 30.09
CA SER A 161 12.36 -14.37 30.52
C SER A 161 13.20 -15.58 30.90
#